data_AF-A0A8U0PIP4-F1
#
_entry.id   AF-A0A8U0PIP4-F1
#
_cell.length_a   1.000
_cell.length_b   1.000
_cell.length_c   1.000
_cell.angle_alpha   90.00
_cell.angle_beta   90.00
_cell.angle_gamma   90.00
#
_symmetry.space_group_name_H-M   'P 1'
#
loop_
_entity.id
_entity.type
_entity.pdbx_description
1 polymer ?
#
loop_
_entity_poly.entity_id
_entity_poly.type
_entity_poly.pdbx_seq_one_letter_code
_entity_poly.pdbx_strand_id
1 'polypeptide(L)'
;MYIFQVAALLIALLYYGNAQTSTVAVNPTILGSELSADGLKQLAAAVAPQSPVFHPSRGSYFSLNLLSAFPEDLEVSDYCVELLAIFGQRYSTYVNCLVSAARPVKVCQNCYGTHDNLMEIYTNISSDQMGPGNVSCRDSLLRSDRLMLVFLLYNNLEDIWTGSECNSCVSLGLHSLTNDTLYFMATLNQSLRCFEKFQQGNHSALCKECKATYRGLNELYSRMEKNRTLCIDIEDSMNMTRRLWSKNFNCSFPRAENVPVIAVSSFMLFLPIIFYLSSFLHSEQKKRKLIHPKRAKSNTSLVNIQDRLS
;
A
#
# COMPACT_ATOMS: atom_id res chain seq x y z
N MET A 1 -28.85 -31.30 -28.53
CA MET A 1 -28.81 -29.92 -29.06
C MET A 1 -28.39 -28.90 -27.99
N TYR A 2 -28.89 -28.98 -26.75
CA TYR A 2 -28.51 -28.08 -25.64
C TYR A 2 -27.02 -28.10 -25.25
N ILE A 3 -26.34 -29.25 -25.30
CA ILE A 3 -24.93 -29.37 -24.89
C ILE A 3 -23.99 -28.60 -25.84
N PHE A 4 -24.28 -28.61 -27.14
CA PHE A 4 -23.51 -27.85 -28.13
C PHE A 4 -23.73 -26.34 -27.99
N GLN A 5 -24.93 -25.91 -27.59
CA GLN A 5 -25.20 -24.50 -27.28
C GLN A 5 -24.45 -24.04 -26.02
N VAL A 6 -24.37 -24.88 -24.98
CA VAL A 6 -23.63 -24.56 -23.75
C VAL A 6 -22.11 -24.54 -24.00
N ALA A 7 -21.60 -25.48 -24.80
CA ALA A 7 -20.19 -25.48 -25.20
C ALA A 7 -19.83 -24.26 -26.08
N ALA A 8 -20.70 -23.89 -27.02
CA ALA A 8 -20.53 -22.69 -27.84
C ALA A 8 -20.61 -21.41 -26.99
N LEU A 9 -21.49 -21.35 -25.98
CA LEU A 9 -21.54 -20.22 -25.04
C LEU A 9 -20.30 -20.14 -24.16
N LEU A 10 -19.75 -21.26 -23.69
CA LEU A 10 -18.52 -21.27 -22.89
C LEU A 10 -17.29 -20.87 -23.73
N ILE A 11 -17.21 -21.33 -24.98
CA ILE A 11 -16.16 -20.90 -25.91
C ILE A 11 -16.31 -19.41 -26.26
N ALA A 12 -17.53 -18.93 -26.45
CA ALA A 12 -17.82 -17.52 -26.65
C ALA A 12 -17.47 -16.68 -25.41
N LEU A 13 -17.71 -17.17 -24.19
CA LEU A 13 -17.34 -16.49 -22.94
C LEU A 13 -15.82 -16.46 -22.73
N LEU A 14 -15.09 -17.50 -23.15
CA LEU A 14 -13.63 -17.51 -23.16
C LEU A 14 -13.05 -16.55 -24.23
N TYR A 15 -13.72 -16.39 -25.38
CA TYR A 15 -13.35 -15.40 -26.39
C TYR A 15 -13.69 -13.96 -25.95
N TYR A 16 -14.86 -13.74 -25.34
CA TYR A 16 -15.29 -12.44 -24.82
C TYR A 16 -14.50 -12.02 -23.57
N GLY A 17 -14.05 -12.96 -22.73
CA GLY A 17 -13.13 -12.69 -21.62
C GLY A 17 -11.75 -12.21 -22.08
N ASN A 18 -11.28 -12.68 -23.25
CA ASN A 18 -10.05 -12.18 -23.89
C ASN A 18 -10.25 -10.86 -24.66
N ALA A 19 -11.50 -10.45 -24.91
CA ALA A 19 -11.82 -9.16 -25.57
C ALA A 19 -12.04 -8.00 -24.57
N GLN A 20 -12.12 -8.27 -23.26
CA GLN A 20 -12.30 -7.24 -22.22
C GLN A 20 -11.04 -6.82 -21.47
N THR A 21 -9.84 -7.28 -21.87
CA THR A 21 -8.58 -6.64 -21.46
C THR A 21 -8.07 -5.72 -22.56
N SER A 22 -8.87 -4.72 -22.90
CA SER A 22 -8.43 -3.53 -23.64
C SER A 22 -9.23 -2.34 -23.12
N THR A 23 -8.53 -1.51 -22.34
CA THR A 23 -8.73 -0.06 -22.22
C THR A 23 -10.18 0.42 -22.10
N VAL A 24 -10.63 0.66 -20.86
CA VAL A 24 -11.59 1.74 -20.60
C VAL A 24 -10.87 3.05 -20.88
N ALA A 25 -10.96 3.50 -22.13
CA ALA A 25 -10.66 4.87 -22.51
C ALA A 25 -11.84 5.73 -22.02
N VAL A 26 -11.63 6.47 -20.92
CA VAL A 26 -12.46 7.63 -20.62
C VAL A 26 -11.96 8.75 -21.52
N ASN A 27 -12.81 9.20 -22.45
CA ASN A 27 -12.61 10.42 -23.20
C ASN A 27 -12.97 11.62 -22.31
N PRO A 28 -12.07 12.58 -22.08
CA PRO A 28 -12.45 13.97 -21.93
C PRO A 28 -12.02 14.71 -23.20
N THR A 29 -13.01 15.27 -23.90
CA THR A 29 -12.80 16.25 -24.96
C THR A 29 -12.12 17.51 -24.40
N ILE A 30 -10.90 17.75 -24.88
CA ILE A 30 -10.33 19.05 -25.31
C ILE A 30 -10.42 20.23 -24.33
N LEU A 31 -9.27 20.62 -23.75
CA LEU A 31 -8.55 21.85 -24.14
C LEU A 31 -7.11 21.80 -23.58
N GLY A 32 -6.15 21.51 -24.43
CA GLY A 32 -4.72 21.55 -24.09
C GLY A 32 -3.94 22.06 -25.29
N SER A 33 -3.71 23.36 -25.34
CA SER A 33 -2.78 24.00 -26.28
C SER A 33 -1.34 23.66 -25.87
N GLU A 34 -0.57 23.13 -26.81
CA GLU A 34 0.86 22.89 -26.74
C GLU A 34 1.62 24.18 -26.37
N LEU A 35 2.57 24.10 -25.43
CA LEU A 35 3.50 25.20 -25.16
C LEU A 35 4.94 24.70 -25.35
N SER A 36 5.51 25.10 -26.48
CA SER A 36 6.90 24.87 -26.89
C SER A 36 7.90 25.62 -26.01
N ALA A 37 9.08 25.02 -25.81
CA ALA A 37 10.17 25.53 -24.99
C ALA A 37 10.80 26.87 -25.47
N ASP A 38 10.42 27.36 -26.65
CA ASP A 38 10.82 28.69 -27.14
C ASP A 38 9.86 29.83 -26.68
N GLY A 39 8.69 29.50 -26.12
CA GLY A 39 7.77 30.49 -25.55
C GLY A 39 8.16 31.03 -24.16
N LEU A 40 9.11 30.37 -23.48
CA LEU A 40 9.49 30.72 -22.10
C LEU A 40 10.57 31.81 -22.01
N LYS A 41 11.23 32.15 -23.13
CA LYS A 41 12.27 33.21 -23.16
C LYS A 41 11.75 34.60 -23.50
N GLN A 42 10.50 34.71 -23.97
CA GLN A 42 9.91 36.00 -24.36
C GLN A 42 8.94 36.58 -23.30
N LEU A 43 8.64 35.81 -22.25
CA LEU A 43 7.89 36.26 -21.06
C LEU A 43 8.81 36.65 -19.87
N ALA A 44 10.12 36.43 -19.98
CA ALA A 44 11.10 36.73 -18.92
C ALA A 44 11.81 38.10 -19.07
N ALA A 45 11.46 38.90 -20.09
CA ALA A 45 12.15 40.16 -20.39
C ALA A 45 11.34 41.44 -20.08
N ALA A 46 10.19 41.34 -19.41
CA ALA A 46 9.32 42.49 -19.19
C ALA A 46 8.66 42.57 -17.81
N VAL A 47 9.36 42.24 -16.71
CA VAL A 47 8.93 42.68 -15.36
C VAL A 47 10.13 42.85 -14.42
N ALA A 48 10.56 44.08 -14.21
CA ALA A 48 11.26 44.57 -13.01
C ALA A 48 11.04 46.10 -12.91
N PRO A 49 11.15 46.73 -11.73
CA PRO A 49 10.22 46.63 -10.61
C PRO A 49 9.58 48.01 -10.32
N GLN A 50 8.30 48.05 -9.97
CA GLN A 50 7.72 49.20 -9.26
C GLN A 50 7.08 48.70 -7.98
N SER A 51 7.80 48.92 -6.88
CA SER A 51 7.34 48.70 -5.52
C SER A 51 6.14 49.60 -5.23
N PRO A 52 4.98 49.09 -4.75
CA PRO A 52 4.04 49.95 -4.06
C PRO A 52 4.61 50.22 -2.67
N VAL A 53 4.97 51.48 -2.45
CA VAL A 53 5.30 52.04 -1.14
C VAL A 53 4.09 51.80 -0.23
N PHE A 54 4.24 50.87 0.72
CA PHE A 54 3.32 50.72 1.83
C PHE A 54 3.50 51.92 2.77
N HIS A 55 2.58 52.88 2.74
CA HIS A 55 2.50 53.90 3.78
C HIS A 55 1.93 53.25 5.05
N PRO A 56 2.64 53.25 6.19
CA PRO A 56 2.02 52.89 7.46
C PRO A 56 1.11 54.05 7.87
N SER A 57 -0.20 53.86 7.67
CA SER A 57 -1.20 54.66 8.38
C SER A 57 -0.99 54.42 9.87
N ARG A 58 -0.62 55.49 10.58
CA ARG A 58 -0.41 55.56 12.03
C ARG A 58 -1.77 55.51 12.72
N GLY A 59 -2.43 54.35 12.66
CA GLY A 59 -3.52 54.01 13.56
C GLY A 59 -2.94 53.50 14.86
N SER A 60 -3.04 54.31 15.91
CA SER A 60 -2.73 53.91 17.28
C SER A 60 -3.75 52.84 17.70
N TYR A 61 -3.43 51.58 17.43
CA TYR A 61 -4.09 50.47 18.10
C TYR A 61 -3.48 50.37 19.49
N PHE A 62 -4.14 51.00 20.47
CA PHE A 62 -3.92 50.66 21.86
C PHE A 62 -4.33 49.20 22.05
N SER A 63 -3.37 48.29 21.99
CA SER A 63 -3.53 46.94 22.54
C SER A 63 -3.63 47.11 24.05
N LEU A 64 -4.86 47.14 24.58
CA LEU A 64 -5.12 46.96 26.00
C LEU A 64 -4.71 45.53 26.36
N ASN A 65 -3.43 45.34 26.69
CA ASN A 65 -2.95 44.16 27.38
C ASN A 65 -3.52 44.19 28.79
N LEU A 66 -4.75 43.70 28.96
CA LEU A 66 -5.31 43.41 30.26
C LEU A 66 -4.61 42.16 30.80
N LEU A 67 -3.40 42.33 31.34
CA LEU A 67 -2.71 41.31 32.11
C LEU A 67 -3.42 41.19 33.46
N SER A 68 -4.36 40.25 33.55
CA SER A 68 -4.72 39.69 34.84
C SER A 68 -3.53 38.89 35.35
N ALA A 69 -2.72 39.46 36.25
CA ALA A 69 -1.69 38.74 36.96
C ALA A 69 -2.35 37.84 38.02
N PHE A 70 -2.01 36.55 38.01
CA PHE A 70 -2.42 35.61 39.04
C PHE A 70 -1.49 35.75 40.27
N PRO A 71 -1.90 35.26 41.46
CA PRO A 71 -1.03 35.30 42.64
C PRO A 71 0.28 34.54 42.41
N GLU A 72 1.40 35.05 42.92
CA GLU A 72 2.76 34.47 42.79
C GLU A 72 2.84 33.02 43.32
N ASP A 73 2.01 32.66 44.31
CA ASP A 73 1.93 31.31 44.88
C ASP A 73 1.33 30.26 43.91
N LEU A 74 0.74 30.73 42.82
CA LEU A 74 0.13 29.94 41.73
C LEU A 74 1.06 29.85 40.51
N GLU A 75 2.23 30.49 40.55
CA GLU A 75 3.16 30.53 39.44
C GLU A 75 4.01 29.26 39.36
N VAL A 76 4.12 28.73 38.14
CA VAL A 76 4.98 27.60 37.82
C VAL A 76 6.43 28.01 38.09
N SER A 77 7.17 27.20 38.85
CA SER A 77 8.59 27.43 39.14
C SER A 77 9.40 27.76 37.88
N ASP A 78 10.33 28.72 37.97
CA ASP A 78 11.23 29.12 36.88
C ASP A 78 11.91 27.92 36.22
N TYR A 79 12.28 26.91 37.00
CA TYR A 79 12.85 25.65 36.52
C TYR A 79 11.91 24.91 35.56
N CYS A 80 10.63 24.81 35.90
CA CYS A 80 9.63 24.16 35.05
C CYS A 80 9.31 25.01 33.81
N VAL A 81 9.34 26.35 33.92
CA VAL A 81 9.21 27.25 32.78
C VAL A 81 10.37 27.06 31.80
N GLU A 82 11.61 26.90 32.29
CA GLU A 82 12.78 26.61 31.47
C GLU A 82 12.65 25.26 30.74
N LEU A 83 12.26 24.19 31.45
CA LEU A 83 12.01 22.88 30.82
C LEU A 83 10.93 22.97 29.73
N LEU A 84 9.87 23.74 29.98
CA LEU A 84 8.79 23.96 29.00
C LEU A 84 9.30 24.71 27.75
N ALA A 85 10.18 25.70 27.92
CA ALA A 85 10.80 26.40 26.80
C ALA A 85 11.68 25.45 25.96
N ILE A 86 12.47 24.59 26.61
CA ILE A 86 13.28 23.57 25.94
C ILE A 86 12.38 22.58 25.20
N PHE A 87 11.30 22.10 25.84
CA PHE A 87 10.32 21.22 25.20
C PHE A 87 9.76 21.88 23.93
N GLY A 88 9.34 23.14 23.99
CA GLY A 88 8.82 23.87 22.83
C GLY A 88 9.83 23.96 21.67
N GLN A 89 11.11 24.19 21.98
CA GLN A 89 12.19 24.21 20.98
C GLN A 89 12.40 22.83 20.35
N ARG A 90 12.50 21.76 21.16
CA ARG A 90 12.71 20.40 20.66
C ARG A 90 11.51 19.89 19.87
N TYR A 91 10.30 20.18 20.33
CA TYR A 91 9.05 19.87 19.64
C TYR A 91 9.02 20.51 18.25
N SER A 92 9.25 21.82 18.16
CA SER A 92 9.27 22.54 16.88
C SER A 92 10.33 21.99 15.93
N THR A 93 11.52 21.68 16.46
CA THR A 93 12.63 21.09 15.68
C THR A 93 12.26 19.71 15.12
N TYR A 94 11.64 18.86 15.93
CA TYR A 94 11.21 17.53 15.51
C TYR A 94 10.09 17.60 14.47
N VAL A 95 9.05 18.41 14.70
CA VAL A 95 7.97 18.61 13.73
C VAL A 95 8.50 19.15 12.39
N ASN A 96 9.41 20.13 12.42
CA ASN A 96 10.03 20.65 11.21
C ASN A 96 10.80 19.57 10.43
N CYS A 97 11.48 18.65 11.14
CA CYS A 97 12.12 17.49 10.53
C CYS A 97 11.08 16.56 9.86
N LEU A 98 10.02 16.20 10.59
CA LEU A 98 8.95 15.32 10.08
C LEU A 98 8.32 15.88 8.79
N VAL A 99 7.96 17.16 8.79
CA VAL A 99 7.35 17.81 7.62
C VAL A 99 8.32 17.83 6.43
N SER A 100 9.58 18.15 6.67
CA SER A 100 10.61 18.18 5.62
C SER A 100 10.91 16.79 5.05
N ALA A 101 10.77 15.74 5.86
CA ALA A 101 11.01 14.35 5.49
C ALA A 101 9.73 13.58 5.10
N ALA A 102 8.59 14.27 4.94
CA ALA A 102 7.32 13.62 4.64
C ALA A 102 7.23 13.11 3.20
N ARG A 103 7.96 13.70 2.25
CA ARG A 103 7.90 13.32 0.82
C ARG A 103 9.24 13.54 0.10
N PRO A 104 9.91 12.49 -0.42
CA PRO A 104 9.66 11.06 -0.14
C PRO A 104 9.85 10.75 1.35
N VAL A 105 9.18 9.72 1.87
CA VAL A 105 9.16 9.46 3.31
C VAL A 105 10.55 9.02 3.79
N LYS A 106 11.14 9.81 4.70
CA LYS A 106 12.46 9.59 5.32
C LYS A 106 12.46 9.96 6.80
N VAL A 107 11.33 9.79 7.47
CA VAL A 107 11.09 10.31 8.83
C VAL A 107 11.93 9.56 9.85
N CYS A 108 12.04 8.23 9.73
CA CYS A 108 12.84 7.44 10.66
C CYS A 108 14.33 7.72 10.47
N GLN A 109 14.79 7.80 9.22
CA GLN A 109 16.20 8.02 8.89
C GLN A 109 16.72 9.40 9.26
N ASN A 110 15.91 10.43 9.07
CA ASN A 110 16.37 11.81 9.22
C ASN A 110 16.06 12.39 10.60
N CYS A 111 15.03 11.88 11.29
CA CYS A 111 14.49 12.51 12.48
C CYS A 111 14.66 11.70 13.77
N TYR A 112 15.39 10.58 13.75
CA TYR A 112 15.62 9.79 14.96
C TYR A 112 16.34 10.58 16.07
N GLY A 113 17.33 11.42 15.71
CA GLY A 113 18.04 12.22 16.70
C GLY A 113 17.18 13.35 17.28
N THR A 114 16.28 13.94 16.48
CA THR A 114 15.36 14.98 16.99
C THR A 114 14.23 14.39 17.81
N HIS A 115 13.78 13.16 17.51
CA HIS A 115 12.89 12.37 18.36
C HIS A 115 13.54 12.07 19.72
N ASP A 116 14.78 11.58 19.73
CA ASP A 116 15.54 11.28 20.97
C ASP A 116 15.63 12.50 21.89
N ASN A 117 16.02 13.66 21.33
CA ASN A 117 16.08 14.91 22.09
C ASN A 117 14.71 15.34 22.68
N LEU A 118 13.61 15.06 21.97
CA LEU A 118 12.25 15.36 22.45
C LEU A 118 11.84 14.37 23.55
N MET A 119 12.16 13.10 23.38
CA MET A 119 11.92 12.05 24.38
C MET A 119 12.68 12.33 25.67
N GLU A 120 13.94 12.77 25.58
CA GLU A 120 14.77 13.13 26.73
C GLU A 120 14.13 14.26 27.56
N ILE A 121 13.79 15.39 26.93
CA ILE A 121 13.21 16.52 27.65
C ILE A 121 11.83 16.19 28.23
N TYR A 122 11.02 15.42 27.51
CA TYR A 122 9.72 14.97 28.03
C TYR A 122 9.89 14.02 29.22
N THR A 123 10.89 13.13 29.19
CA THR A 123 11.23 12.25 30.32
C THR A 123 11.66 13.07 31.53
N ASN A 124 12.45 14.13 31.33
CA ASN A 124 12.85 15.03 32.42
C ASN A 124 11.65 15.75 33.05
N ILE A 125 10.67 16.20 32.24
CA ILE A 125 9.43 16.84 32.74
C ILE A 125 8.53 15.83 33.47
N SER A 126 8.39 14.62 32.93
CA SER A 126 7.47 13.60 33.42
C SER A 126 8.02 12.75 34.57
N SER A 127 9.31 12.88 34.86
CA SER A 127 10.00 12.20 35.95
C SER A 127 9.47 12.63 37.33
N ASP A 128 9.47 11.69 38.27
CA ASP A 128 9.19 11.96 39.68
C ASP A 128 10.42 12.52 40.43
N GLN A 129 11.55 12.68 39.73
CA GLN A 129 12.74 13.31 40.31
C GLN A 129 12.48 14.79 40.59
N MET A 130 12.85 15.21 41.80
CA MET A 130 12.75 16.61 42.20
C MET A 130 13.92 17.40 41.61
N GLY A 131 13.59 18.49 40.92
CA GLY A 131 14.57 19.44 40.41
C GLY A 131 15.11 20.38 41.49
N PRO A 132 15.82 21.44 41.08
CA PRO A 132 16.27 22.50 41.98
C PRO A 132 15.10 23.04 42.82
N GLY A 133 15.31 23.19 44.13
CA GLY A 133 14.27 23.68 45.05
C GLY A 133 13.22 22.64 45.46
N ASN A 134 13.49 21.34 45.30
CA ASN A 134 12.56 20.25 45.62
C ASN A 134 11.23 20.31 44.85
N VAL A 135 11.24 20.88 43.63
CA VAL A 135 10.05 21.02 42.78
C VAL A 135 9.99 19.91 41.74
N SER A 136 8.82 19.27 41.58
CA SER A 136 8.53 18.38 40.44
C SER A 136 7.66 19.11 39.42
N CYS A 137 7.99 18.98 38.14
CA CYS A 137 7.26 19.62 37.05
C CYS A 137 6.14 18.75 36.46
N ARG A 138 6.06 17.48 36.86
CA ARG A 138 5.15 16.49 36.28
C ARG A 138 3.69 16.92 36.42
N ASP A 139 3.24 17.13 37.66
CA ASP A 139 1.84 17.47 37.89
C ASP A 139 1.57 18.92 37.47
N SER A 140 2.53 19.83 37.65
CA SER A 140 2.39 21.25 37.32
C SER A 140 2.29 21.52 35.81
N LEU A 141 3.01 20.77 34.97
CA LEU A 141 3.02 20.97 33.51
C LEU A 141 2.15 19.97 32.73
N LEU A 142 1.96 18.74 33.24
CA LEU A 142 1.26 17.70 32.49
C LEU A 142 -0.18 17.47 32.96
N ARG A 143 -0.55 17.91 34.17
CA ARG A 143 -1.85 17.58 34.80
C ARG A 143 -2.59 18.75 35.45
N SER A 144 -2.05 19.97 35.37
CA SER A 144 -2.66 21.16 36.00
C SER A 144 -3.92 21.67 35.32
N ASP A 145 -4.14 21.30 34.06
CA ASP A 145 -5.25 21.79 33.26
C ASP A 145 -5.96 20.65 32.51
N ARG A 146 -7.20 20.90 32.08
CA ARG A 146 -8.03 19.90 31.38
C ARG A 146 -7.51 19.57 29.97
N LEU A 147 -6.77 20.48 29.34
CA LEU A 147 -6.27 20.29 27.98
C LEU A 147 -5.01 19.40 27.97
N MET A 148 -4.17 19.49 29.00
CA MET A 148 -2.92 18.75 29.16
C MET A 148 -2.04 18.87 27.90
N LEU A 149 -1.82 20.11 27.44
CA LEU A 149 -1.30 20.36 26.09
C LEU A 149 0.06 19.69 25.83
N VAL A 150 1.01 19.78 26.77
CA VAL A 150 2.35 19.19 26.63
C VAL A 150 2.26 17.67 26.45
N PHE A 151 1.43 17.01 27.26
CA PHE A 151 1.15 15.58 27.16
C PHE A 151 0.53 15.23 25.81
N LEU A 152 -0.50 15.96 25.37
CA LEU A 152 -1.16 15.71 24.08
C LEU A 152 -0.19 15.84 22.90
N LEU A 153 0.61 16.91 22.90
CA LEU A 153 1.58 17.18 21.83
C LEU A 153 2.64 16.08 21.75
N TYR A 154 3.20 15.67 22.89
CA TYR A 154 4.20 14.59 22.92
C TYR A 154 3.61 13.26 22.43
N ASN A 155 2.47 12.82 22.98
CA ASN A 155 1.90 11.52 22.62
C ASN A 155 1.51 11.44 21.13
N ASN A 156 1.00 12.52 20.53
CA ASN A 156 0.73 12.52 19.10
C ASN A 156 1.99 12.29 18.25
N LEU A 157 3.14 12.83 18.68
CA LEU A 157 4.40 12.63 17.97
C LEU A 157 5.00 11.25 18.26
N GLU A 158 4.81 10.73 19.47
CA GLU A 158 5.17 9.36 19.82
C GLU A 158 4.35 8.35 19.00
N ASP A 159 3.05 8.57 18.84
CA ASP A 159 2.17 7.74 18.01
C ASP A 159 2.62 7.72 16.54
N ILE A 160 3.13 8.84 16.02
CA ILE A 160 3.73 8.88 14.68
C ILE A 160 4.99 8.01 14.63
N TRP A 161 5.87 8.11 15.64
CA TRP A 161 7.10 7.34 15.70
C TRP A 161 6.83 5.83 15.78
N THR A 162 5.96 5.41 16.70
CA THR A 162 5.60 4.01 16.91
C THR A 162 4.77 3.46 15.75
N GLY A 163 3.80 4.22 15.26
CA GLY A 163 2.96 3.84 14.11
C GLY A 163 3.74 3.73 12.80
N SER A 164 4.90 4.40 12.71
CA SER A 164 5.83 4.29 11.59
C SER A 164 6.82 3.12 11.71
N GLU A 165 6.77 2.37 12.81
CA GLU A 165 7.70 1.28 13.15
C GLU A 165 9.17 1.71 13.07
N CYS A 166 9.48 2.97 13.43
CA CYS A 166 10.84 3.51 13.30
C CYS A 166 11.87 2.78 14.17
N ASN A 167 11.44 2.18 15.28
CA ASN A 167 12.26 1.32 16.13
C ASN A 167 12.86 0.10 15.39
N SER A 168 12.24 -0.34 14.29
CA SER A 168 12.76 -1.42 13.44
C SER A 168 13.93 -0.98 12.56
N CYS A 169 14.06 0.33 12.33
CA CYS A 169 15.06 0.91 11.43
C CYS A 169 16.22 1.61 12.14
N VAL A 170 16.07 1.91 13.43
CA VAL A 170 17.08 2.60 14.24
C VAL A 170 17.59 1.68 15.34
N SER A 171 18.87 1.79 15.69
CA SER A 171 19.50 1.02 16.76
C SER A 171 18.98 1.42 18.14
N LEU A 172 19.13 0.51 19.11
CA LEU A 172 18.87 0.79 20.52
C LEU A 172 19.70 2.00 20.97
N GLY A 173 19.03 3.00 21.54
CA GLY A 173 19.64 4.27 21.94
C GLY A 173 19.60 5.36 20.87
N LEU A 174 18.91 5.16 19.74
CA LEU A 174 18.67 6.21 18.74
C LEU A 174 19.96 6.87 18.21
N HIS A 175 21.07 6.13 18.13
CA HIS A 175 22.37 6.67 17.71
C HIS A 175 22.71 6.39 16.24
N SER A 176 22.10 5.37 15.63
CA SER A 176 22.43 4.96 14.26
C SER A 176 21.31 4.13 13.62
N LEU A 177 21.34 4.00 12.30
CA LEU A 177 20.48 3.06 11.59
C LEU A 177 20.94 1.62 11.80
N THR A 178 20.00 0.68 11.75
CA THR A 178 20.36 -0.75 11.80
C THR A 178 21.15 -1.17 10.55
N ASN A 179 21.94 -2.22 10.69
CA ASN A 179 22.70 -2.78 9.56
C ASN A 179 21.78 -3.21 8.40
N ASP A 180 20.60 -3.75 8.72
CA ASP A 180 19.61 -4.17 7.72
C ASP A 180 19.06 -2.96 6.95
N THR A 181 18.73 -1.88 7.64
CA THR A 181 18.28 -0.63 7.00
C THR A 181 19.37 -0.04 6.11
N LEU A 182 20.61 0.03 6.58
CA LEU A 182 21.74 0.52 5.79
C LEU A 182 21.97 -0.34 4.54
N TYR A 183 21.90 -1.66 4.68
CA TYR A 183 22.04 -2.59 3.57
C TYR A 183 20.91 -2.46 2.54
N PHE A 184 19.67 -2.29 3.01
CA PHE A 184 18.53 -2.00 2.14
C PHE A 184 18.72 -0.70 1.37
N MET A 185 19.08 0.39 2.05
CA MET A 185 19.29 1.70 1.41
C MET A 185 20.43 1.67 0.39
N ALA A 186 21.51 0.93 0.67
CA ALA A 186 22.59 0.74 -0.30
C ALA A 186 22.11 -0.01 -1.57
N THR A 187 21.35 -1.09 -1.38
CA THR A 187 20.77 -1.89 -2.49
C THR A 187 19.75 -1.09 -3.30
N LEU A 188 18.93 -0.27 -2.62
CA LEU A 188 17.99 0.66 -3.23
C LEU A 188 18.74 1.69 -4.08
N ASN A 189 19.75 2.36 -3.52
CA ASN A 189 20.57 3.33 -4.25
C ASN A 189 21.24 2.71 -5.48
N GLN A 190 21.73 1.48 -5.38
CA GLN A 190 22.26 0.74 -6.53
C GLN A 190 21.19 0.52 -7.62
N SER A 191 19.97 0.17 -7.22
CA SER A 191 18.84 -0.02 -8.14
C SER A 191 18.45 1.28 -8.83
N LEU A 192 18.33 2.37 -8.08
CA LEU A 192 17.99 3.70 -8.60
C LEU A 192 19.07 4.23 -9.54
N ARG A 193 20.36 4.06 -9.21
CA ARG A 193 21.46 4.39 -10.12
C ARG A 193 21.41 3.60 -11.44
N CYS A 194 21.00 2.32 -11.37
CA CYS A 194 20.78 1.55 -12.59
C CYS A 194 19.64 2.15 -13.43
N PHE A 195 18.53 2.53 -12.78
CA PHE A 195 17.41 3.15 -13.47
C PHE A 195 17.81 4.47 -14.14
N GLU A 196 18.48 5.37 -13.42
CA GLU A 196 18.98 6.64 -13.93
C GLU A 196 19.89 6.46 -15.16
N LYS A 197 20.81 5.49 -15.11
CA LYS A 197 21.74 5.21 -16.22
C LYS A 197 21.03 4.88 -17.54
N PHE A 198 19.89 4.19 -17.47
CA PHE A 198 19.14 3.76 -18.66
C PHE A 198 17.85 4.55 -18.87
N GLN A 199 17.56 5.56 -18.04
CA GLN A 199 16.32 6.35 -18.08
C GLN A 199 16.20 7.18 -19.36
N GLN A 200 17.30 7.74 -19.85
CA GLN A 200 17.32 8.57 -21.07
C GLN A 200 17.34 7.73 -22.36
N GLY A 201 17.38 6.40 -22.25
CA GLY A 201 17.44 5.46 -23.37
C GLY A 201 16.13 4.70 -23.60
N ASN A 202 16.21 3.57 -24.29
CA ASN A 202 15.06 2.68 -24.51
C ASN A 202 14.71 1.94 -23.20
N HIS A 203 13.48 2.13 -22.68
CA HIS A 203 12.99 1.47 -21.46
C HIS A 203 13.15 -0.07 -21.51
N SER A 204 13.10 -0.69 -22.69
CA SER A 204 13.33 -2.13 -22.85
C SER A 204 14.74 -2.57 -22.39
N ALA A 205 15.76 -1.75 -22.67
CA ALA A 205 17.12 -2.00 -22.19
C ALA A 205 17.21 -1.85 -20.66
N LEU A 206 16.57 -0.82 -20.09
CA LEU A 206 16.47 -0.64 -18.63
C LEU A 206 15.87 -1.88 -17.96
N CYS A 207 14.73 -2.37 -18.48
CA CYS A 207 14.04 -3.53 -17.94
C CYS A 207 14.90 -4.81 -18.01
N LYS A 208 15.80 -4.92 -18.98
CA LYS A 208 16.69 -6.07 -19.15
C LYS A 208 17.91 -5.96 -18.22
N GLU A 209 18.61 -4.84 -18.27
CA GLU A 209 19.87 -4.62 -17.56
C GLU A 209 19.67 -4.45 -16.05
N CYS A 210 18.62 -3.74 -15.62
CA CYS A 210 18.35 -3.50 -14.20
C CYS A 210 17.49 -4.58 -13.53
N LYS A 211 17.07 -5.62 -14.28
CA LYS A 211 16.21 -6.70 -13.77
C LYS A 211 16.81 -7.42 -12.57
N ALA A 212 18.09 -7.76 -12.65
CA ALA A 212 18.78 -8.51 -11.60
C ALA A 212 18.87 -7.68 -10.32
N THR A 213 19.26 -6.41 -10.41
CA THR A 213 19.37 -5.48 -9.29
C THR A 213 18.01 -5.25 -8.63
N TYR A 214 16.96 -4.96 -9.41
CA TYR A 214 15.61 -4.78 -8.90
C TYR A 214 15.06 -6.06 -8.25
N ARG A 215 15.32 -7.24 -8.85
CA ARG A 215 14.95 -8.53 -8.25
C ARG A 215 15.64 -8.73 -6.90
N GLY A 216 16.93 -8.45 -6.80
CA GLY A 216 17.69 -8.53 -5.54
C GLY A 216 17.11 -7.62 -4.45
N LEU A 217 16.76 -6.38 -4.80
CA LEU A 217 16.07 -5.45 -3.89
C LEU A 217 14.72 -6.02 -3.42
N ASN A 218 13.90 -6.57 -4.33
CA ASN A 218 12.60 -7.12 -3.97
C ASN A 218 12.71 -8.40 -3.11
N GLU A 219 13.72 -9.24 -3.35
CA GLU A 219 14.02 -10.41 -2.52
C GLU A 219 14.51 -10.01 -1.12
N LEU A 220 15.34 -8.96 -1.03
CA LEU A 220 15.75 -8.37 0.24
C LEU A 220 14.55 -7.83 1.02
N TYR A 221 13.71 -7.02 0.38
CA TYR A 221 12.47 -6.51 0.99
C TYR A 221 11.59 -7.66 1.51
N SER A 222 11.38 -8.70 0.71
CA SER A 222 10.55 -9.86 1.10
C SER A 222 11.13 -10.63 2.29
N ARG A 223 12.46 -10.59 2.48
CA ARG A 223 13.12 -11.18 3.65
C ARG A 223 12.91 -10.32 4.89
N MET A 224 13.07 -9.01 4.77
CA MET A 224 12.86 -8.06 5.86
C MET A 224 11.39 -8.05 6.32
N GLU A 225 10.45 -8.16 5.38
CA GLU A 225 9.02 -8.33 5.67
C GLU A 225 8.74 -9.56 6.54
N LYS A 226 9.34 -10.70 6.20
CA LYS A 226 9.23 -11.93 7.00
C LYS A 226 9.85 -11.79 8.38
N ASN A 227 10.96 -11.07 8.47
CA ASN A 227 11.66 -10.81 9.72
C ASN A 227 11.02 -9.70 10.56
N ARG A 228 9.99 -9.01 10.03
CA ARG A 228 9.34 -7.85 10.65
C ARG A 228 10.32 -6.72 10.99
N THR A 229 11.28 -6.47 10.11
CA THR A 229 12.27 -5.39 10.24
C THR A 229 12.00 -4.21 9.30
N LEU A 230 10.73 -4.01 8.92
CA LEU A 230 10.31 -2.92 8.07
C LEU A 230 9.94 -1.70 8.92
N CYS A 231 10.19 -0.52 8.35
CA CYS A 231 9.65 0.75 8.82
C CYS A 231 9.10 1.52 7.61
N ILE A 232 8.34 2.59 7.89
CA ILE A 232 7.66 3.37 6.85
C ILE A 232 8.59 3.88 5.74
N ASP A 233 9.84 4.23 6.08
CA ASP A 233 10.85 4.70 5.13
C ASP A 233 11.21 3.61 4.08
N ILE A 234 11.28 2.35 4.51
CA ILE A 234 11.57 1.19 3.65
C ILE A 234 10.32 0.85 2.81
N GLU A 235 9.14 0.89 3.41
CA GLU A 235 7.88 0.60 2.72
C GLU A 235 7.60 1.62 1.61
N ASP A 236 7.71 2.92 1.90
CA ASP A 236 7.48 3.99 0.92
C ASP A 236 8.49 3.93 -0.22
N SER A 237 9.78 3.78 0.11
CA SER A 237 10.83 3.69 -0.91
C SER A 237 10.67 2.45 -1.81
N MET A 238 10.29 1.30 -1.25
CA MET A 238 10.00 0.11 -2.06
C MET A 238 8.74 0.29 -2.90
N ASN A 239 7.68 0.89 -2.35
CA ASN A 239 6.43 1.14 -3.07
C ASN A 239 6.66 2.10 -4.26
N MET A 240 7.38 3.20 -4.03
CA MET A 240 7.79 4.12 -5.07
C MET A 240 8.66 3.45 -6.14
N THR A 241 9.60 2.60 -5.73
CA THR A 241 10.45 1.82 -6.66
C THR A 241 9.63 0.84 -7.49
N ARG A 242 8.65 0.14 -6.89
CA ARG A 242 7.72 -0.76 -7.60
C ARG A 242 6.86 0.02 -8.60
N ARG A 243 6.39 1.22 -8.23
CA ARG A 243 5.64 2.10 -9.13
C ARG A 243 6.51 2.55 -10.30
N LEU A 244 7.75 2.97 -10.06
CA LEU A 244 8.70 3.31 -11.11
C LEU A 244 8.92 2.14 -12.07
N TRP A 245 9.22 0.95 -11.53
CA TRP A 245 9.47 -0.26 -12.32
C TRP A 245 8.26 -0.69 -13.17
N SER A 246 7.07 -0.72 -12.57
CA SER A 246 5.87 -1.28 -13.22
C SER A 246 5.08 -0.27 -14.04
N LYS A 247 4.91 0.97 -13.57
CA LYS A 247 4.03 1.96 -14.22
C LYS A 247 4.80 2.96 -15.06
N ASN A 248 5.96 3.43 -14.60
CA ASN A 248 6.71 4.43 -15.34
C ASN A 248 7.55 3.77 -16.45
N PHE A 249 8.22 2.66 -16.14
CA PHE A 249 9.07 1.95 -17.09
C PHE A 249 8.38 0.76 -17.80
N ASN A 250 7.19 0.34 -17.34
CA ASN A 250 6.43 -0.80 -17.89
C ASN A 250 7.24 -2.12 -17.94
N CYS A 251 8.11 -2.34 -16.96
CA CYS A 251 8.95 -3.54 -16.88
C CYS A 251 8.26 -4.77 -16.25
N SER A 252 6.94 -4.70 -16.02
CA SER A 252 6.16 -5.81 -15.52
C SER A 252 5.79 -6.77 -16.66
N PHE A 253 6.47 -7.91 -16.74
CA PHE A 253 6.15 -8.95 -17.71
C PHE A 253 5.22 -10.01 -17.11
N PRO A 254 4.17 -10.44 -17.81
CA PRO A 254 3.33 -11.56 -17.37
C PRO A 254 4.16 -12.83 -17.23
N ARG A 255 3.90 -13.61 -16.18
CA ARG A 255 4.63 -14.85 -15.90
C ARG A 255 4.33 -15.88 -17.00
N ALA A 256 5.34 -16.63 -17.44
CA ALA A 256 5.19 -17.67 -18.46
C ALA A 256 4.34 -18.88 -18.01
N GLU A 257 3.87 -18.90 -16.76
CA GLU A 257 3.02 -19.95 -16.19
C GLU A 257 1.58 -19.95 -16.74
N ASN A 258 1.23 -19.01 -17.60
CA ASN A 258 -0.09 -18.96 -18.23
C ASN A 258 -0.35 -20.23 -19.07
N VAL A 259 0.67 -20.75 -19.75
CA VAL A 259 0.53 -21.92 -20.63
C VAL A 259 0.13 -23.19 -19.86
N PRO A 260 0.86 -23.64 -18.81
CA PRO A 260 0.45 -24.82 -18.06
C PRO A 260 -0.89 -24.63 -17.35
N VAL A 261 -1.18 -23.43 -16.82
CA VAL A 261 -2.46 -23.14 -16.15
C VAL A 261 -3.63 -23.25 -17.13
N ILE A 262 -3.51 -22.68 -18.34
CA ILE A 262 -4.54 -22.77 -19.38
C ILE A 262 -4.72 -24.23 -19.82
N ALA A 263 -3.65 -24.98 -20.01
CA ALA A 263 -3.71 -26.38 -20.43
C ALA A 263 -4.44 -27.27 -19.40
N VAL A 264 -4.08 -27.16 -18.12
CA VAL A 264 -4.72 -27.92 -17.03
C VAL A 264 -6.19 -27.53 -16.87
N SER A 265 -6.48 -26.23 -16.90
CA SER A 265 -7.86 -25.73 -16.78
C SER A 265 -8.74 -26.20 -17.94
N SER A 266 -8.21 -26.15 -19.16
CA SER A 266 -8.88 -26.64 -20.36
C SER A 266 -9.16 -28.14 -20.29
N PHE A 267 -8.18 -28.96 -19.90
CA PHE A 267 -8.35 -30.40 -19.74
C PHE A 267 -9.47 -30.74 -18.75
N MET A 268 -9.48 -30.09 -17.59
CA MET A 268 -10.52 -30.30 -16.56
C MET A 268 -11.92 -29.95 -17.07
N LEU A 269 -12.07 -28.95 -17.95
CA LEU A 269 -13.35 -28.58 -18.56
C LEU A 269 -13.85 -29.58 -19.61
N PHE A 270 -12.95 -30.30 -20.29
CA PHE A 270 -13.34 -31.29 -21.30
C PHE A 270 -13.72 -32.65 -20.70
N LEU A 271 -13.24 -32.99 -19.50
CA LEU A 271 -13.54 -34.27 -18.85
C LEU A 271 -15.05 -34.55 -18.69
N PRO A 272 -15.90 -33.61 -18.21
CA PRO A 272 -17.33 -33.83 -18.14
C PRO A 272 -17.97 -34.05 -19.50
N ILE A 273 -17.54 -33.32 -20.53
CA ILE A 273 -18.07 -33.44 -21.90
C ILE A 273 -17.80 -34.85 -22.43
N ILE A 274 -16.56 -35.32 -22.29
CA ILE A 274 -16.16 -36.67 -22.70
C ILE A 274 -16.92 -37.73 -21.90
N PHE A 275 -17.10 -37.53 -20.59
CA PHE A 275 -17.87 -38.45 -19.74
C PHE A 275 -19.34 -38.57 -20.19
N TYR A 276 -20.01 -37.44 -20.48
CA TYR A 276 -21.40 -37.47 -20.95
C TYR A 276 -21.54 -38.06 -22.35
N LEU A 277 -20.62 -37.72 -23.27
CA LEU A 277 -20.63 -38.28 -24.63
C LEU A 277 -20.35 -39.79 -24.63
N SER A 278 -19.37 -40.25 -23.84
CA SER A 278 -19.06 -41.68 -23.72
C SER A 278 -20.23 -42.45 -23.10
N SER A 279 -20.87 -41.92 -22.06
CA SER A 279 -22.07 -42.50 -21.45
C SER A 279 -23.24 -42.59 -22.43
N PHE A 280 -23.46 -41.57 -23.25
CA PHE A 280 -24.51 -41.55 -24.27
C PHE A 280 -24.29 -42.62 -25.35
N LEU A 281 -23.09 -42.71 -25.91
CA LEU A 281 -22.74 -43.71 -26.94
C LEU A 281 -22.84 -45.14 -26.40
N HIS A 282 -22.40 -45.38 -25.16
CA HIS A 282 -22.49 -46.71 -24.53
C HIS A 282 -23.93 -47.12 -24.18
N SER A 283 -24.82 -46.15 -23.94
CA SER A 283 -26.24 -46.40 -23.66
C SER A 283 -27.01 -46.84 -24.91
N GLU A 284 -26.76 -46.21 -26.06
CA GLU A 284 -27.38 -46.56 -27.35
C GLU A 284 -27.07 -48.01 -27.78
N GLN A 285 -25.87 -48.50 -27.48
CA GLN A 285 -25.48 -49.89 -27.76
C GLN A 285 -26.14 -50.92 -26.84
N LYS A 286 -26.69 -50.51 -25.69
CA LYS A 286 -27.41 -51.36 -24.73
C LYS A 286 -28.93 -51.42 -24.95
N LYS A 287 -29.44 -51.02 -26.13
CA LYS A 287 -30.81 -51.39 -26.56
C LYS A 287 -30.91 -52.90 -26.60
N ARG A 288 -31.35 -53.47 -25.47
CA ARG A 288 -31.43 -54.92 -25.21
C ARG A 288 -32.13 -55.57 -26.40
N LYS A 289 -31.52 -56.59 -27.00
CA LYS A 289 -32.26 -57.56 -27.82
C LYS A 289 -33.42 -58.04 -26.96
N LEU A 290 -34.65 -57.62 -27.31
CA LEU A 290 -35.85 -58.16 -26.73
C LEU A 290 -35.83 -59.66 -27.04
N ILE A 291 -35.50 -60.49 -26.05
CA ILE A 291 -35.73 -61.93 -26.14
C ILE A 291 -37.25 -62.07 -26.15
N HIS A 292 -37.83 -62.24 -27.34
CA HIS A 292 -39.23 -62.57 -27.46
C HIS A 292 -39.46 -63.88 -26.70
N PRO A 293 -40.32 -63.92 -25.66
CA PRO A 293 -40.65 -65.17 -25.01
C PRO A 293 -41.30 -66.10 -26.04
N LYS A 294 -40.68 -67.27 -26.28
CA LYS A 294 -41.29 -68.33 -27.10
C LYS A 294 -42.55 -68.78 -26.39
N ARG A 295 -43.72 -68.45 -26.95
CA ARG A 295 -45.02 -68.94 -26.50
C ARG A 295 -45.04 -70.47 -26.58
N ALA A 296 -45.34 -71.14 -25.47
CA ALA A 296 -45.57 -72.59 -25.46
C ALA A 296 -46.78 -72.91 -26.36
N LYS A 297 -46.65 -73.92 -27.23
CA LYS A 297 -47.77 -74.45 -28.00
C LYS A 297 -48.73 -75.17 -27.04
N SER A 298 -49.96 -74.70 -26.94
CA SER A 298 -51.03 -75.45 -26.28
C SER A 298 -51.44 -76.62 -27.17
N ASN A 299 -51.13 -77.84 -26.74
CA ASN A 299 -51.74 -79.05 -27.28
C ASN A 299 -53.15 -79.18 -26.70
N THR A 300 -54.18 -78.91 -27.50
CA THR A 300 -55.55 -79.34 -27.22
C THR A 300 -55.64 -80.85 -27.51
N SER A 301 -55.35 -81.67 -26.50
CA SER A 301 -55.74 -83.07 -26.50
C SER A 301 -57.27 -83.14 -26.40
N LEU A 302 -57.86 -83.68 -27.45
CA LEU A 302 -59.26 -84.07 -27.56
C LEU A 302 -59.57 -85.10 -26.46
N VAL A 303 -60.27 -84.70 -25.40
CA VAL A 303 -60.84 -85.62 -24.40
C VAL A 303 -62.34 -85.66 -24.62
N ASN A 304 -62.78 -86.78 -25.15
CA ASN A 304 -64.16 -87.19 -25.35
C ASN A 304 -64.79 -87.51 -23.99
N ILE A 305 -65.85 -86.78 -23.60
CA ILE A 305 -66.79 -87.23 -22.57
C ILE A 305 -68.19 -86.98 -23.13
N GLN A 306 -68.74 -88.01 -23.77
CA GLN A 306 -70.14 -88.09 -24.12
C GLN A 306 -70.83 -89.04 -23.12
N ASP A 307 -72.03 -88.60 -22.74
CA ASP A 307 -73.15 -89.31 -22.09
C ASP A 307 -73.13 -89.48 -20.57
N ARG A 308 -74.04 -88.75 -19.89
CA ARG A 308 -75.34 -89.30 -19.44
C ARG A 308 -76.05 -88.35 -18.44
N LEU A 309 -77.28 -87.92 -18.77
CA LEU A 309 -78.55 -88.19 -18.03
C LEU A 309 -79.60 -87.08 -18.20
N SER A 310 -80.80 -87.58 -18.57
CA SER A 310 -82.18 -87.10 -18.35
C SER A 310 -82.59 -85.71 -18.84
#